data_AF-T1BG00-F1
#
_entry.id   AF-T1BG00-F1
#
_cell.length_a   1.000
_cell.length_b   1.000
_cell.length_c   1.000
_cell.angle_alpha   90.00
_cell.angle_beta   90.00
_cell.angle_gamma   90.00
#
_symmetry.space_group_name_H-M   'P 1'
#
loop_
_entity.id
_entity.type
_entity.pdbx_description
1 polymer ?
#
loop_
_entity_poly.entity_id
_entity_poly.type
_entity_poly.pdbx_seq_one_letter_code
_entity_poly.pdbx_strand_id
1 'polypeptide(L)'
;MNAHDIKQLRQAAQKGQPEAMLALGQTLLTASREGDPLFEEGEHWLVRAAESGHPLGALALGDLHSQRLISPESLPRAVAAYEQAAEAGVPQAIDRLGDCFLLGWGVPEDPARALVCYERTALIGYPVGYGHLAFCLEHGIGIEPDPTLARTARLWQAAFASPRGYFASAEALSRDPGADPVAAYALALEARRLGYPLSHDLLGLIEPALGSAEQKAGQELSQAIEIHHQGFEKEVAALEARHAPELDQPGFLNDLAHRTWNRALIHPALHLEPLPSIASQATSSRTLDRASDSAWDAVEHSERPHVTSYPDFLDLETLAHVMELVWHELGPTEQKMADPLSGEHQAFDGEVATLLFPHADVVIHWITARATRVLAVPRATLEPFSVLRYRVGHRYAEHVDYLDAARLEEYGRMGDRGGQRKSTFLIYLRAPERGGETHYLANGLRIAGKNGLAVAHDNTLPNGEPDRSTRHEGTPIEAGEKWLLRTAIREHPLYGALTADSR
;
A
#
# COMPACT_ATOMS: atom_id res chain seq x y z
N MET A 1 11.51 -14.11 -19.77
CA MET A 1 12.58 -15.14 -19.87
C MET A 1 12.23 -16.10 -21.00
N ASN A 2 13.22 -16.60 -21.75
CA ASN A 2 12.98 -17.58 -22.80
C ASN A 2 13.07 -19.02 -22.24
N ALA A 3 12.66 -20.03 -23.02
CA ALA A 3 12.69 -21.44 -22.59
C ALA A 3 14.11 -22.00 -22.35
N HIS A 4 15.13 -21.38 -22.96
CA HIS A 4 16.53 -21.74 -22.75
C HIS A 4 17.00 -21.32 -21.36
N ASP A 5 16.62 -20.13 -20.91
CA ASP A 5 16.97 -19.58 -19.58
C ASP A 5 16.39 -20.46 -18.46
N ILE A 6 15.12 -20.88 -18.58
CA ILE A 6 14.47 -21.77 -17.60
C ILE A 6 15.18 -23.13 -17.53
N LYS A 7 15.60 -23.68 -18.67
CA LYS A 7 16.33 -24.95 -18.69
C LYS A 7 17.67 -24.85 -17.99
N GLN A 8 18.41 -23.75 -18.19
CA GLN A 8 19.67 -23.50 -17.50
C GLN A 8 19.46 -23.32 -16.00
N LEU A 9 18.46 -22.53 -15.60
CA LEU A 9 18.07 -22.36 -14.20
C LEU A 9 17.74 -23.70 -13.54
N ARG A 10 16.94 -24.56 -14.20
CA ARG A 10 16.60 -25.90 -13.70
C ARG A 10 17.83 -26.78 -13.50
N GLN A 11 18.81 -26.74 -14.41
CA GLN A 11 20.06 -27.47 -14.24
C GLN A 11 20.92 -26.94 -13.09
N ALA A 12 20.97 -25.62 -12.90
CA ALA A 12 21.71 -24.99 -11.80
C ALA A 12 21.06 -25.25 -10.44
N ALA A 13 19.72 -25.14 -10.35
CA ALA A 13 18.94 -25.44 -9.16
C ALA A 13 19.10 -26.92 -8.74
N GLN A 14 19.08 -27.86 -9.70
CA GLN A 14 19.35 -29.28 -9.46
C GLN A 14 20.75 -29.56 -8.91
N LYS A 15 21.73 -28.69 -9.20
CA LYS A 15 23.10 -28.78 -8.66
C LYS A 15 23.25 -28.18 -7.27
N GLY A 16 22.17 -27.66 -6.66
CA GLY A 16 22.23 -27.11 -5.32
C GLY A 16 22.50 -25.60 -5.25
N GLN A 17 22.47 -24.86 -6.38
CA GLN A 17 22.77 -23.42 -6.39
C GLN A 17 21.57 -22.61 -5.87
N PRO A 18 21.67 -21.94 -4.70
CA PRO A 18 20.53 -21.29 -4.07
C PRO A 18 19.89 -20.16 -4.88
N GLU A 19 20.70 -19.34 -5.56
CA GLU A 19 20.23 -18.23 -6.40
C GLU A 19 19.43 -18.77 -7.59
N ALA A 20 19.85 -19.91 -8.15
CA ALA A 20 19.13 -20.56 -9.23
C ALA A 20 17.83 -21.21 -8.76
N MET A 21 17.78 -21.76 -7.54
CA MET A 21 16.55 -22.26 -6.93
C MET A 21 15.52 -21.13 -6.75
N LEU A 22 15.94 -20.01 -6.17
CA LEU A 22 15.10 -18.82 -6.01
C LEU A 22 14.57 -18.32 -7.36
N ALA A 23 15.48 -18.05 -8.31
CA ALA A 23 15.11 -17.49 -9.61
C ALA A 23 14.18 -18.43 -10.39
N LEU A 24 14.42 -19.75 -10.33
CA LEU A 24 13.54 -20.74 -10.95
C LEU A 24 12.17 -20.77 -10.28
N GLY A 25 12.11 -20.79 -8.94
CA GLY A 25 10.87 -20.79 -8.18
C GLY A 25 9.99 -19.59 -8.54
N GLN A 26 10.54 -18.39 -8.48
CA GLN A 26 9.83 -17.15 -8.85
C GLN A 26 9.37 -17.17 -10.31
N THR A 27 10.23 -17.60 -11.24
CA THR A 27 9.88 -17.66 -12.66
C THR A 27 8.70 -18.60 -12.93
N LEU A 28 8.69 -19.78 -12.30
CA LEU A 28 7.62 -20.75 -12.45
C LEU A 28 6.31 -20.24 -11.85
N LEU A 29 6.36 -19.63 -10.66
CA LEU A 29 5.18 -19.06 -9.99
C LEU A 29 4.57 -17.90 -10.79
N THR A 30 5.37 -17.00 -11.36
CA THR A 30 4.85 -15.93 -12.22
C THR A 30 4.19 -16.45 -13.50
N ALA A 31 4.60 -17.63 -13.98
CA ALA A 31 4.09 -18.24 -15.19
C ALA A 31 2.92 -19.23 -14.98
N SER A 32 2.43 -19.38 -13.74
CA SER A 32 1.43 -20.39 -13.38
C SER A 32 0.41 -19.88 -12.36
N ARG A 33 -0.65 -20.66 -12.13
CA ARG A 33 -1.66 -20.40 -11.10
C ARG A 33 -1.68 -21.54 -10.08
N GLU A 34 -2.21 -21.25 -8.91
CA GLU A 34 -2.36 -22.27 -7.86
C GLU A 34 -3.19 -23.46 -8.36
N GLY A 35 -2.69 -24.68 -8.09
CA GLY A 35 -3.22 -25.94 -8.62
C GLY A 35 -2.57 -26.41 -9.92
N ASP A 36 -1.78 -25.57 -10.61
CA ASP A 36 -0.99 -26.02 -11.75
C ASP A 36 0.27 -26.78 -11.31
N PRO A 37 0.71 -27.83 -12.03
CA PRO A 37 1.95 -28.54 -11.71
C PRO A 37 3.21 -27.65 -11.70
N LEU A 38 3.24 -26.59 -12.51
CA LEU A 38 4.34 -25.62 -12.53
C LEU A 38 4.36 -24.75 -11.27
N PHE A 39 3.20 -24.47 -10.68
CA PHE A 39 3.10 -23.70 -9.45
C PHE A 39 3.63 -24.52 -8.27
N GLU A 40 3.26 -25.79 -8.18
CA GLU A 40 3.80 -26.73 -7.19
C GLU A 40 5.31 -26.90 -7.34
N GLU A 41 5.82 -27.00 -8.58
CA GLU A 41 7.27 -27.01 -8.83
C GLU A 41 7.93 -25.70 -8.40
N GLY A 42 7.30 -24.55 -8.67
CA GLY A 42 7.79 -23.24 -8.27
C GLY A 42 7.93 -23.11 -6.75
N GLU A 43 6.89 -23.50 -6.00
CA GLU A 43 6.93 -23.57 -4.54
C GLU A 43 8.02 -24.52 -4.04
N HIS A 44 8.13 -25.71 -4.64
CA HIS A 44 9.18 -26.66 -4.28
C HIS A 44 10.57 -26.05 -4.36
N TRP A 45 10.86 -25.28 -5.42
CA TRP A 45 12.16 -24.62 -5.54
C TRP A 45 12.37 -23.47 -4.54
N LEU A 46 11.32 -22.74 -4.16
CA LEU A 46 11.43 -21.75 -3.09
C LEU A 46 11.70 -22.39 -1.73
N VAL A 47 11.03 -23.51 -1.40
CA VAL A 47 11.32 -24.30 -0.19
C VAL A 47 12.78 -24.72 -0.17
N ARG A 48 13.30 -25.26 -1.28
CA ARG A 48 14.70 -25.69 -1.40
C ARG A 48 15.68 -24.51 -1.25
N ALA A 49 15.35 -23.34 -1.79
CA ALA A 49 16.15 -22.13 -1.59
C ALA A 49 16.19 -21.72 -0.12
N ALA A 50 15.04 -21.69 0.56
CA ALA A 50 14.96 -21.38 2.00
C ALA A 50 15.73 -22.41 2.84
N GLU A 51 15.56 -23.72 2.60
CA GLU A 51 16.27 -24.80 3.30
C GLU A 51 17.80 -24.74 3.12
N SER A 52 18.29 -24.16 2.02
CA SER A 52 19.72 -23.94 1.80
C SER A 52 20.30 -22.79 2.63
N GLY A 53 19.46 -22.07 3.38
CA GLY A 53 19.83 -20.88 4.15
C GLY A 53 19.83 -19.58 3.32
N HIS A 54 19.28 -19.59 2.10
CA HIS A 54 19.25 -18.40 1.24
C HIS A 54 18.22 -17.38 1.75
N PRO A 55 18.62 -16.19 2.20
CA PRO A 55 17.71 -15.27 2.90
C PRO A 55 16.55 -14.78 2.02
N LEU A 56 16.82 -14.47 0.75
CA LEU A 56 15.76 -14.08 -0.20
C LEU A 56 14.88 -15.26 -0.64
N GLY A 57 15.36 -16.50 -0.46
CA GLY A 57 14.55 -17.71 -0.68
C GLY A 57 13.48 -17.85 0.40
N ALA A 58 13.88 -17.64 1.66
CA ALA A 58 12.96 -17.61 2.79
C ALA A 58 11.96 -16.45 2.69
N LEU A 59 12.40 -15.25 2.31
CA LEU A 59 11.49 -14.12 2.04
C LEU A 59 10.43 -14.48 0.98
N ALA A 60 10.86 -14.98 -0.18
CA ALA A 60 9.95 -15.33 -1.27
C ALA A 60 8.96 -16.45 -0.90
N LEU A 61 9.40 -17.42 -0.09
CA LEU A 61 8.51 -18.46 0.45
C LEU A 61 7.47 -17.87 1.42
N GLY A 62 7.89 -16.93 2.27
CA GLY A 62 6.99 -16.17 3.13
C GLY A 62 5.92 -15.43 2.34
N ASP A 63 6.34 -14.71 1.29
CA ASP A 63 5.43 -13.98 0.39
C ASP A 63 4.46 -14.90 -0.36
N LEU A 64 4.90 -16.11 -0.74
CA LEU A 64 4.02 -17.11 -1.35
C LEU A 64 2.96 -17.61 -0.36
N HIS A 65 3.36 -17.96 0.85
CA HIS A 65 2.44 -18.46 1.87
C HIS A 65 1.48 -17.38 2.38
N SER A 66 1.92 -16.14 2.43
CA SER A 66 1.11 -15.00 2.88
C SER A 66 -0.09 -14.75 1.96
N GLN A 67 0.02 -15.08 0.67
CA GLN A 67 -1.06 -14.95 -0.32
C GLN A 67 -2.20 -15.98 -0.13
N ARG A 68 -1.96 -17.13 0.52
CA ARG A 68 -2.95 -18.22 0.65
C ARG A 68 -3.82 -18.11 1.90
N LEU A 69 -4.48 -16.96 2.04
CA LEU A 69 -5.29 -16.58 3.21
C LEU A 69 -6.37 -17.60 3.63
N ILE A 70 -6.86 -18.41 2.70
CA ILE A 70 -7.94 -19.37 2.94
C ILE A 70 -7.41 -20.63 3.67
N SER A 71 -6.09 -20.85 3.69
CA SER A 71 -5.47 -21.98 4.36
C SER A 71 -5.01 -21.61 5.78
N PRO A 72 -5.60 -22.19 6.84
CA PRO A 72 -5.25 -21.87 8.24
C PRO A 72 -3.77 -22.10 8.59
N GLU A 73 -3.09 -22.99 7.87
CA GLU A 73 -1.67 -23.29 8.09
C GLU A 73 -0.72 -22.35 7.35
N SER A 74 -1.21 -21.55 6.41
CA SER A 74 -0.33 -20.77 5.53
C SER A 74 0.26 -19.56 6.24
N LEU A 75 -0.53 -18.85 7.06
CA LEU A 75 -0.03 -17.68 7.78
C LEU A 75 1.09 -18.00 8.78
N PRO A 76 0.99 -19.05 9.62
CA PRO A 76 2.10 -19.47 10.46
C PRO A 76 3.36 -19.85 9.68
N ARG A 77 3.22 -20.48 8.50
CA ARG A 77 4.35 -20.81 7.62
C ARG A 77 5.00 -19.55 7.02
N ALA A 78 4.20 -18.54 6.67
CA ALA A 78 4.70 -17.26 6.20
C ALA A 78 5.55 -16.58 7.28
N VAL A 79 5.05 -16.52 8.52
CA VAL A 79 5.79 -15.97 9.66
C VAL A 79 7.12 -16.70 9.87
N ALA A 80 7.11 -18.03 9.89
CA ALA A 80 8.34 -18.81 10.09
C ALA A 80 9.40 -18.53 9.01
N ALA A 81 8.97 -18.39 7.75
CA ALA A 81 9.86 -18.05 6.65
C ALA A 81 10.38 -16.60 6.74
N TYR A 82 9.55 -15.65 7.18
CA TYR A 82 9.97 -14.28 7.45
C TYR A 82 10.93 -14.19 8.65
N GLU A 83 10.72 -14.95 9.73
CA GLU A 83 11.64 -15.04 10.87
C GLU A 83 13.03 -15.52 10.41
N GLN A 84 13.07 -16.57 9.58
CA GLN A 84 14.32 -17.07 9.01
C GLN A 84 15.06 -16.00 8.18
N ALA A 85 14.36 -15.27 7.32
CA ALA A 85 14.97 -14.20 6.52
C ALA A 85 15.39 -12.99 7.37
N ALA A 86 14.61 -12.65 8.40
CA ALA A 86 14.90 -11.57 9.33
C ALA A 86 16.13 -11.85 10.22
N GLU A 87 16.34 -13.10 10.64
CA GLU A 87 17.56 -13.53 11.35
C GLU A 87 18.81 -13.34 10.49
N ALA A 88 18.68 -13.49 9.17
CA ALA A 88 19.73 -13.21 8.20
C ALA A 88 19.86 -11.72 7.83
N GLY A 89 19.10 -10.83 8.50
CA GLY A 89 19.20 -9.38 8.32
C GLY A 89 18.47 -8.81 7.11
N VAL A 90 17.57 -9.57 6.46
CA VAL A 90 16.80 -9.10 5.31
C VAL A 90 15.78 -8.03 5.76
N PRO A 91 15.93 -6.75 5.36
CA PRO A 91 15.08 -5.68 5.86
C PRO A 91 13.60 -5.88 5.54
N GLN A 92 13.30 -6.37 4.33
CA GLN A 92 11.93 -6.65 3.90
C GLN A 92 11.27 -7.69 4.80
N ALA A 93 12.00 -8.71 5.25
CA ALA A 93 11.44 -9.74 6.11
C ALA A 93 11.14 -9.21 7.52
N ILE A 94 12.00 -8.35 8.07
CA ILE A 94 11.75 -7.67 9.35
C ILE A 94 10.50 -6.81 9.24
N ASP A 95 10.35 -6.06 8.14
CA ASP A 95 9.17 -5.25 7.86
C ASP A 95 7.89 -6.09 7.76
N ARG A 96 7.92 -7.21 7.01
CA ARG A 96 6.78 -8.16 6.92
C ARG A 96 6.41 -8.80 8.25
N LEU A 97 7.38 -9.07 9.12
CA LEU A 97 7.09 -9.51 10.50
C LEU A 97 6.39 -8.40 11.29
N GLY A 98 6.77 -7.13 11.06
CA GLY A 98 6.07 -5.98 11.60
C GLY A 98 4.58 -6.01 11.25
N ASP A 99 4.27 -6.19 9.97
CA ASP A 99 2.88 -6.34 9.49
C ASP A 99 2.19 -7.55 10.14
N CYS A 100 2.86 -8.70 10.24
CA CYS A 100 2.29 -9.89 10.87
C CYS A 100 1.92 -9.66 12.35
N PHE A 101 2.80 -9.00 13.12
CA PHE A 101 2.49 -8.64 14.51
C PHE A 101 1.39 -7.60 14.59
N LEU A 102 1.38 -6.60 13.71
CA LEU A 102 0.36 -5.55 13.73
C LEU A 102 -1.06 -6.10 13.53
N LEU A 103 -1.19 -7.22 12.83
CA LEU A 103 -2.48 -7.73 12.34
C LEU A 103 -2.88 -9.06 12.98
N GLY A 104 -1.99 -9.66 13.75
CA GLY A 104 -2.19 -10.99 14.29
C GLY A 104 -2.23 -12.08 13.22
N TRP A 105 -1.43 -11.94 12.16
CA TRP A 105 -1.41 -12.87 11.03
C TRP A 105 -0.39 -13.98 11.27
N GLY A 106 -0.88 -15.19 11.57
CA GLY A 106 -0.02 -16.34 11.90
C GLY A 106 0.62 -16.25 13.29
N VAL A 107 0.52 -15.10 13.96
CA VAL A 107 0.99 -14.77 15.31
C VAL A 107 -0.07 -13.96 16.06
N PRO A 108 -0.02 -13.86 17.39
CA PRO A 108 -0.88 -12.92 18.12
C PRO A 108 -0.61 -11.46 17.71
N GLU A 109 -1.67 -10.65 17.69
CA GLU A 109 -1.55 -9.21 17.48
C GLU A 109 -0.69 -8.57 18.58
N ASP A 110 0.30 -7.78 18.17
CA ASP A 110 1.23 -7.08 19.05
C ASP A 110 1.80 -5.83 18.33
N PRO A 111 1.09 -4.67 18.38
CA PRO A 111 1.56 -3.46 17.73
C PRO A 111 2.86 -2.90 18.34
N ALA A 112 3.21 -3.28 19.57
CA ALA A 112 4.51 -2.91 20.15
C ALA A 112 5.65 -3.65 19.46
N ARG A 113 5.50 -4.95 19.20
CA ARG A 113 6.48 -5.71 18.40
C ARG A 113 6.53 -5.25 16.96
N ALA A 114 5.40 -4.85 16.37
CA ALA A 114 5.38 -4.26 15.05
C ALA A 114 6.24 -2.99 14.98
N LEU A 115 6.07 -2.08 15.94
CA LEU A 115 6.87 -0.86 16.03
C LEU A 115 8.37 -1.15 16.14
N VAL A 116 8.76 -2.14 16.96
CA VAL A 116 10.16 -2.56 17.09
C VAL A 116 10.71 -3.11 15.76
N CYS A 117 9.90 -3.84 14.99
CA CYS A 117 10.30 -4.27 13.65
C CYS A 117 10.53 -3.08 12.72
N TYR A 118 9.58 -2.13 12.64
CA TYR A 118 9.72 -0.95 11.78
C TYR A 118 10.92 -0.06 12.16
N GLU A 119 11.16 0.12 13.47
CA GLU A 119 12.36 0.83 13.97
C GLU A 119 13.64 0.11 13.53
N ARG A 120 13.72 -1.22 13.71
CA ARG A 120 14.89 -2.01 13.28
C ARG A 120 15.12 -1.92 11.78
N THR A 121 14.05 -1.99 10.98
CA THR A 121 14.07 -1.83 9.53
C THR A 121 14.61 -0.46 9.11
N ALA A 122 14.23 0.61 9.82
CA ALA A 122 14.76 1.94 9.59
C ALA A 122 16.26 2.04 9.96
N LEU A 123 16.66 1.44 11.09
CA LEU A 123 18.05 1.49 11.59
C LEU A 123 19.07 0.75 10.71
N ILE A 124 18.63 -0.23 9.92
CA ILE A 124 19.47 -0.90 8.91
C ILE A 124 19.50 -0.15 7.57
N GLY A 125 18.87 1.03 7.49
CA GLY A 125 18.90 1.90 6.33
C GLY A 125 17.90 1.51 5.23
N TYR A 126 16.80 0.82 5.59
CA TYR A 126 15.72 0.53 4.64
C TYR A 126 14.65 1.64 4.71
N PRO A 127 14.48 2.47 3.65
CA PRO A 127 13.67 3.69 3.73
C PRO A 127 12.18 3.46 4.02
N VAL A 128 11.64 2.29 3.67
CA VAL A 128 10.24 1.93 3.98
C VAL A 128 10.01 1.89 5.48
N GLY A 129 10.97 1.41 6.26
CA GLY A 129 10.88 1.36 7.72
C GLY A 129 10.70 2.75 8.35
N TYR A 130 11.37 3.78 7.82
CA TYR A 130 11.16 5.16 8.25
C TYR A 130 9.74 5.67 7.96
N GLY A 131 9.16 5.28 6.82
CA GLY A 131 7.78 5.60 6.48
C GLY A 131 6.77 4.95 7.43
N HIS A 132 6.95 3.66 7.73
CA HIS A 132 6.10 2.94 8.69
C HIS A 132 6.25 3.49 10.11
N LEU A 133 7.47 3.82 10.52
CA LEU A 133 7.74 4.45 11.81
C LEU A 133 7.05 5.81 11.93
N ALA A 134 7.18 6.66 10.91
CA ALA A 134 6.52 7.96 10.87
C ALA A 134 4.99 7.82 10.97
N PHE A 135 4.42 6.88 10.22
CA PHE A 135 2.99 6.60 10.25
C PHE A 135 2.51 6.13 11.63
N CYS A 136 3.27 5.23 12.29
CA CYS A 136 2.96 4.79 13.64
C CYS A 136 3.03 5.92 14.67
N LEU A 137 4.02 6.80 14.56
CA LEU A 137 4.19 7.97 15.44
C LEU A 137 3.12 9.04 15.20
N GLU A 138 2.58 9.17 14.00
CA GLU A 138 1.49 10.12 13.73
C GLU A 138 0.15 9.61 14.23
N HIS A 139 -0.18 8.34 13.95
CA HIS A 139 -1.48 7.76 14.29
C HIS A 139 -1.52 7.08 15.66
N GLY A 140 -0.38 7.03 16.36
CA GLY A 140 -0.25 6.42 17.68
C GLY A 140 -0.46 4.91 17.66
N ILE A 141 0.12 4.23 16.68
CA ILE A 141 0.06 2.76 16.55
C ILE A 141 1.25 2.16 17.31
N GLY A 142 0.97 1.40 18.35
CA GLY A 142 2.00 0.79 19.19
C GLY A 142 2.78 1.77 20.08
N ILE A 143 2.50 3.08 20.03
CA ILE A 143 3.17 4.13 20.80
C ILE A 143 2.28 5.36 20.96
N GLU A 144 2.56 6.21 21.95
CA GLU A 144 1.99 7.57 22.01
C GLU A 144 2.33 8.37 20.75
N PRO A 145 1.36 9.12 20.18
CA PRO A 145 1.66 9.99 19.04
C PRO A 145 2.75 11.01 19.36
N ASP A 146 3.71 11.15 18.45
CA ASP A 146 4.74 12.19 18.49
C ASP A 146 4.93 12.76 17.08
N PRO A 147 4.22 13.85 16.73
CA PRO A 147 4.34 14.50 15.43
C PRO A 147 5.74 15.01 15.11
N THR A 148 6.56 15.31 16.14
CA THR A 148 7.93 15.79 15.93
C THR A 148 8.82 14.65 15.48
N LEU A 149 8.78 13.51 16.19
CA LEU A 149 9.51 12.31 15.76
C LEU A 149 8.99 11.78 14.42
N ALA A 150 7.67 11.87 14.15
CA ALA A 150 7.10 11.49 12.86
C ALA A 150 7.70 12.33 11.71
N ARG A 151 7.78 13.66 11.87
CA ARG A 151 8.46 14.54 10.90
C ARG A 151 9.93 14.19 10.72
N THR A 152 10.65 13.93 11.82
CA THR A 152 12.06 13.52 11.76
C THR A 152 12.22 12.20 10.98
N ALA A 153 11.35 11.21 11.21
CA ALA A 153 11.36 9.95 10.46
C ALA A 153 11.08 10.13 8.96
N ARG A 154 10.16 11.04 8.58
CA ARG A 154 9.95 11.37 7.15
C ARG A 154 11.16 12.04 6.51
N LEU A 155 11.83 12.95 7.23
CA LEU A 155 13.07 13.56 6.74
C LEU A 155 14.18 12.53 6.59
N TRP A 156 14.29 11.57 7.51
CA TRP A 156 15.19 10.44 7.34
C TRP A 156 14.85 9.63 6.10
N GLN A 157 13.57 9.34 5.85
CA GLN A 157 13.15 8.67 4.61
C GLN A 157 13.57 9.47 3.36
N ALA A 158 13.37 10.79 3.37
CA ALA A 158 13.78 11.69 2.28
C ALA A 158 15.29 11.65 2.02
N ALA A 159 16.11 11.52 3.08
CA ALA A 159 17.57 11.45 2.99
C ALA A 159 18.12 10.21 2.30
N PHE A 160 17.27 9.21 2.08
CA PHE A 160 17.58 8.07 1.21
C PHE A 160 17.13 8.30 -0.23
N ALA A 161 16.97 9.55 -0.65
CA ALA A 161 16.48 9.91 -1.97
C ALA A 161 15.07 9.37 -2.29
N SER A 162 14.29 9.03 -1.26
CA SER A 162 12.95 8.46 -1.40
C SER A 162 11.94 9.51 -1.89
N PRO A 163 11.29 9.31 -3.05
CA PRO A 163 10.22 10.20 -3.52
C PRO A 163 9.05 10.29 -2.52
N ARG A 164 8.71 9.17 -1.86
CA ARG A 164 7.72 9.11 -0.77
C ARG A 164 8.17 9.95 0.41
N GLY A 165 9.44 9.83 0.84
CA GLY A 165 9.99 10.63 1.93
C GLY A 165 9.93 12.14 1.66
N TYR A 166 10.26 12.56 0.43
CA TYR A 166 10.12 13.96 0.02
C TYR A 166 8.68 14.44 0.08
N PHE A 167 7.75 13.67 -0.51
CA PHE A 167 6.34 14.03 -0.52
C PHE A 167 5.75 14.10 0.88
N ALA A 168 5.95 13.06 1.69
CA ALA A 168 5.45 12.97 3.05
C ALA A 168 6.00 14.09 3.93
N SER A 169 7.29 14.41 3.80
CA SER A 169 7.91 15.52 4.54
C SER A 169 7.32 16.87 4.10
N ALA A 170 7.12 17.08 2.80
CA ALA A 170 6.51 18.30 2.28
C ALA A 170 5.07 18.48 2.75
N GLU A 171 4.27 17.42 2.70
CA GLU A 171 2.87 17.40 3.15
C GLU A 171 2.79 17.73 4.65
N ALA A 172 3.58 17.04 5.48
CA ALA A 172 3.60 17.26 6.92
C ALA A 172 4.04 18.69 7.30
N LEU A 173 5.04 19.25 6.61
CA LEU A 173 5.45 20.64 6.82
C LEU A 173 4.38 21.63 6.34
N SER A 174 3.66 21.33 5.26
CA SER A 174 2.60 22.20 4.75
C SER A 174 1.38 22.29 5.69
N ARG A 175 1.13 21.25 6.50
CA ARG A 175 0.08 21.22 7.52
C ARG A 175 0.45 21.94 8.81
N ASP A 176 1.74 22.14 9.09
CA ASP A 176 2.23 22.79 10.30
C ASP A 176 2.38 24.31 10.08
N PRO A 177 1.52 25.16 10.67
CA PRO A 177 1.60 26.61 10.47
C PRO A 177 2.88 27.25 11.00
N GLY A 178 3.65 26.55 11.84
CA GLY A 178 4.93 27.00 12.37
C GLY A 178 6.14 26.50 11.57
N ALA A 179 5.94 25.64 10.57
CA ALA A 179 7.01 25.11 9.74
C ALA A 179 7.49 26.11 8.68
N ASP A 180 8.70 25.88 8.17
CA ASP A 180 9.26 26.69 7.08
C ASP A 180 8.62 26.30 5.73
N PRO A 181 7.84 27.21 5.10
CA PRO A 181 7.13 26.88 3.87
C PRO A 181 8.07 26.76 2.65
N VAL A 182 9.30 27.33 2.72
CA VAL A 182 10.34 27.16 1.69
C VAL A 182 10.83 25.72 1.68
N ALA A 183 11.01 25.11 2.85
CA ALA A 183 11.42 23.72 2.97
C ALA A 183 10.34 22.77 2.43
N ALA A 184 9.06 23.03 2.76
CA ALA A 184 7.94 22.25 2.24
C ALA A 184 7.88 22.30 0.70
N TYR A 185 8.03 23.50 0.11
CA TYR A 185 8.05 23.67 -1.34
C TYR A 185 9.24 22.97 -2.01
N ALA A 186 10.44 23.09 -1.44
CA ALA A 186 11.63 22.43 -1.99
C ALA A 186 11.49 20.89 -2.03
N LEU A 187 10.98 20.30 -0.96
CA LEU A 187 10.71 18.86 -0.89
C LEU A 187 9.60 18.44 -1.86
N ALA A 188 8.54 19.24 -2.00
CA ALA A 188 7.47 18.98 -2.96
C ALA A 188 7.97 19.05 -4.43
N LEU A 189 8.90 19.96 -4.73
CA LEU A 189 9.58 20.02 -6.03
C LEU A 189 10.37 18.75 -6.32
N GLU A 190 11.09 18.20 -5.34
CA GLU A 190 11.83 16.93 -5.51
C GLU A 190 10.91 15.73 -5.70
N ALA A 191 9.82 15.65 -4.93
CA ALA A 191 8.78 14.64 -5.15
C ALA A 191 8.20 14.72 -6.57
N ARG A 192 7.98 15.94 -7.09
CA ARG A 192 7.54 16.15 -8.49
C ARG A 192 8.61 15.76 -9.50
N ARG A 193 9.87 16.13 -9.27
CA ARG A 193 10.99 15.79 -10.16
C ARG A 193 11.13 14.27 -10.33
N LEU A 194 10.90 13.52 -9.26
CA LEU A 194 10.95 12.07 -9.24
C LEU A 194 9.61 11.40 -9.64
N GLY A 195 8.60 12.18 -10.04
CA GLY A 195 7.34 11.65 -10.55
C GLY A 195 6.44 11.00 -9.49
N TYR A 196 6.59 11.35 -8.21
CA TYR A 196 5.76 10.77 -7.16
C TYR A 196 4.28 11.19 -7.32
N PRO A 197 3.31 10.28 -7.07
CA PRO A 197 1.89 10.58 -7.19
C PRO A 197 1.45 11.80 -6.37
N LEU A 198 0.49 12.56 -6.91
CA LEU A 198 -0.11 13.76 -6.30
C LEU A 198 0.87 14.91 -5.96
N SER A 199 2.14 14.83 -6.37
CA SER A 199 3.13 15.91 -6.17
C SER A 199 2.72 17.23 -6.84
N HIS A 200 2.04 17.17 -7.98
CA HIS A 200 1.44 18.34 -8.62
C HIS A 200 0.31 18.95 -7.78
N ASP A 201 -0.59 18.12 -7.27
CA ASP A 201 -1.70 18.53 -6.40
C ASP A 201 -1.17 19.21 -5.13
N LEU A 202 -0.13 18.63 -4.49
CA LEU A 202 0.52 19.22 -3.32
C LEU A 202 1.18 20.57 -3.62
N LEU A 203 1.90 20.69 -4.75
CA LEU A 203 2.48 21.96 -5.17
C LEU A 203 1.41 23.02 -5.46
N GLY A 204 0.26 22.64 -6.00
CA GLY A 204 -0.89 23.52 -6.19
C GLY A 204 -1.45 24.08 -4.88
N LEU A 205 -1.23 23.40 -3.74
CA LEU A 205 -1.59 23.90 -2.41
C LEU A 205 -0.51 24.82 -1.83
N ILE A 206 0.77 24.49 -2.04
CA ILE A 206 1.90 25.21 -1.42
C ILE A 206 2.29 26.47 -2.20
N GLU A 207 2.50 26.35 -3.51
CA GLU A 207 3.13 27.39 -4.36
C GLU A 207 2.36 28.73 -4.38
N PRO A 208 1.01 28.77 -4.43
CA PRO A 208 0.26 30.02 -4.43
C PRO A 208 0.36 30.83 -3.13
N ALA A 209 0.74 30.18 -2.01
CA ALA A 209 0.91 30.84 -0.72
C ALA A 209 2.27 31.55 -0.58
N LEU A 210 3.20 31.32 -1.51
CA LEU A 210 4.57 31.82 -1.45
C LEU A 210 4.76 33.10 -2.29
N GLY A 211 5.55 34.04 -1.76
CA GLY A 211 6.08 35.15 -2.53
C GLY A 211 7.21 34.73 -3.48
N SER A 212 7.53 35.58 -4.46
CA SER A 212 8.57 35.27 -5.47
C SER A 212 9.96 35.01 -4.88
N ALA A 213 10.29 35.64 -3.74
CA ALA A 213 11.56 35.40 -3.04
C ALA A 213 11.60 34.01 -2.38
N GLU A 214 10.49 33.57 -1.79
CA GLU A 214 10.35 32.25 -1.15
C GLU A 214 10.35 31.14 -2.21
N GLN A 215 9.64 31.33 -3.32
CA GLN A 215 9.68 30.39 -4.44
C GLN A 215 11.10 30.25 -5.00
N LYS A 216 11.82 31.36 -5.17
CA LYS A 216 13.23 31.33 -5.60
C LYS A 216 14.11 30.59 -4.59
N ALA A 217 13.97 30.89 -3.30
CA ALA A 217 14.72 30.21 -2.26
C ALA A 217 14.43 28.69 -2.21
N GLY A 218 13.17 28.30 -2.43
CA GLY A 218 12.79 26.90 -2.45
C GLY A 218 13.28 26.15 -3.69
N GLN A 219 13.38 26.84 -4.85
CA GLN A 219 14.04 26.29 -6.03
C GLN A 219 15.55 26.09 -5.82
N GLU A 220 16.22 27.06 -5.19
CA GLU A 220 17.63 26.94 -4.82
C GLU A 220 17.85 25.80 -3.80
N LEU A 221 16.94 25.64 -2.84
CA LEU A 221 16.98 24.56 -1.86
C LEU A 221 16.70 23.19 -2.49
N SER A 222 15.72 23.07 -3.39
CA SER A 222 15.46 21.86 -4.18
C SER A 222 16.70 21.45 -4.98
N GLN A 223 17.40 22.40 -5.61
CA GLN A 223 18.66 22.13 -6.30
C GLN A 223 19.74 21.57 -5.35
N ALA A 224 19.81 22.05 -4.10
CA ALA A 224 20.73 21.51 -3.10
C ALA A 224 20.34 20.07 -2.68
N ILE A 225 19.05 19.76 -2.56
CA ILE A 225 18.55 18.41 -2.28
C ILE A 225 18.88 17.47 -3.46
N GLU A 226 18.73 17.94 -4.70
CA GLU A 226 19.11 17.18 -5.89
C GLU A 226 20.60 16.82 -5.89
N ILE A 227 21.47 17.76 -5.50
CA ILE A 227 22.92 17.51 -5.36
C ILE A 227 23.19 16.41 -4.33
N HIS A 228 22.48 16.42 -3.19
CA HIS A 228 22.56 15.33 -2.22
C HIS A 228 22.16 13.99 -2.85
N HIS A 229 20.98 13.92 -3.47
CA HIS A 229 20.42 12.72 -4.08
C HIS A 229 21.43 12.10 -5.07
N GLN A 230 21.93 12.90 -6.02
CA GLN A 230 22.92 12.43 -7.00
C GLN A 230 24.24 11.98 -6.35
N GLY A 231 24.66 12.65 -5.28
CA GLY A 231 25.89 12.31 -4.55
C GLY A 231 25.75 10.99 -3.78
N PHE A 232 24.64 10.82 -3.08
CA PHE A 232 24.33 9.61 -2.30
C PHE A 232 24.24 8.38 -3.21
N GLU A 233 23.47 8.45 -4.30
CA GLU A 233 23.35 7.34 -5.26
C GLU A 233 24.69 6.95 -5.88
N LYS A 234 25.51 7.94 -6.28
CA LYS A 234 26.84 7.68 -6.84
C LYS A 234 27.77 7.00 -5.84
N GLU A 235 27.71 7.41 -4.57
CA GLU A 235 28.55 6.82 -3.53
C GLU A 235 28.13 5.38 -3.23
N VAL A 236 26.82 5.11 -3.11
CA VAL A 236 26.27 3.76 -2.95
C VAL A 236 26.65 2.87 -4.14
N ALA A 237 26.41 3.33 -5.38
CA ALA A 237 26.75 2.55 -6.58
C ALA A 237 28.26 2.25 -6.69
N ALA A 238 29.12 3.18 -6.28
CA ALA A 238 30.56 2.96 -6.25
C ALA A 238 30.99 1.94 -5.17
N LEU A 239 30.28 1.90 -4.04
CA LEU A 239 30.47 0.92 -2.98
C LEU A 239 30.01 -0.48 -3.42
N GLU A 240 28.85 -0.57 -4.08
CA GLU A 240 28.32 -1.82 -4.62
C GLU A 240 29.24 -2.41 -5.69
N ALA A 241 29.71 -1.58 -6.63
CA ALA A 241 30.60 -2.01 -7.71
C ALA A 241 31.92 -2.64 -7.23
N ARG A 242 32.40 -2.23 -6.04
CA ARG A 242 33.61 -2.78 -5.41
C ARG A 242 33.32 -3.85 -4.36
N HIS A 243 32.06 -4.25 -4.18
CA HIS A 243 31.60 -5.20 -3.16
C HIS A 243 32.08 -4.79 -1.75
N ALA A 244 31.84 -3.52 -1.41
CA ALA A 244 32.26 -2.92 -0.15
C ALA A 244 31.55 -3.63 1.03
N PRO A 245 32.28 -4.33 1.93
CA PRO A 245 31.68 -5.02 3.07
C PRO A 245 31.02 -4.06 4.08
N GLU A 246 31.29 -2.76 3.99
CA GLU A 246 30.67 -1.74 4.82
C GLU A 246 29.17 -1.56 4.52
N LEU A 247 28.71 -1.86 3.30
CA LEU A 247 27.28 -1.79 2.95
C LEU A 247 26.42 -2.74 3.78
N ASP A 248 27.01 -3.86 4.22
CA ASP A 248 26.34 -4.87 5.04
C ASP A 248 26.37 -4.53 6.54
N GLN A 249 27.12 -3.48 6.93
CA GLN A 249 27.21 -3.08 8.34
C GLN A 249 25.94 -2.31 8.76
N PRO A 250 25.25 -2.74 9.83
CA PRO A 250 24.08 -2.03 10.33
C PRO A 250 24.39 -0.55 10.61
N GLY A 251 23.54 0.35 10.10
CA GLY A 251 23.67 1.79 10.29
C GLY A 251 24.65 2.49 9.34
N PHE A 252 25.46 1.78 8.55
CA PHE A 252 26.41 2.43 7.63
C PHE A 252 25.70 3.34 6.60
N LEU A 253 24.59 2.87 6.03
CA LEU A 253 23.80 3.68 5.10
C LEU A 253 23.15 4.89 5.76
N ASN A 254 22.72 4.76 7.03
CA ASN A 254 22.20 5.90 7.80
C ASN A 254 23.29 6.95 8.03
N ASP A 255 24.48 6.49 8.43
CA ASP A 255 25.66 7.33 8.62
C ASP A 255 26.06 8.05 7.32
N LEU A 256 26.00 7.35 6.19
CA LEU A 256 26.25 7.91 4.87
C LEU A 256 25.20 8.98 4.51
N ALA A 257 23.92 8.64 4.60
CA ALA A 257 22.81 9.54 4.30
C ALA A 257 22.87 10.80 5.17
N HIS A 258 23.06 10.65 6.48
CA HIS A 258 23.21 11.75 7.43
C HIS A 258 24.34 12.70 7.05
N ARG A 259 25.54 12.17 6.75
CA ARG A 259 26.69 12.99 6.36
C ARG A 259 26.48 13.69 5.02
N THR A 260 25.99 12.98 4.00
CA THR A 260 25.84 13.57 2.66
C THR A 260 24.70 14.59 2.63
N TRP A 261 23.61 14.35 3.35
CA TRP A 261 22.46 15.25 3.46
C TRP A 261 22.82 16.53 4.19
N ASN A 262 23.33 16.44 5.42
CA ASN A 262 23.71 17.61 6.23
C ASN A 262 24.90 18.37 5.62
N ARG A 263 25.72 17.75 4.75
CA ARG A 263 26.74 18.45 3.96
C ARG A 263 26.15 19.25 2.80
N ALA A 264 25.14 18.70 2.13
CA ALA A 264 24.48 19.36 1.00
C ALA A 264 23.53 20.48 1.45
N LEU A 265 22.96 20.35 2.65
CA LEU A 265 21.90 21.22 3.15
C LEU A 265 22.31 21.91 4.45
N ILE A 266 22.38 23.24 4.40
CA ILE A 266 22.56 24.10 5.58
C ILE A 266 21.24 24.82 5.86
N HIS A 267 20.15 24.05 5.98
CA HIS A 267 18.81 24.58 6.21
C HIS A 267 18.25 24.01 7.53
N PRO A 268 17.91 24.84 8.54
CA PRO A 268 17.53 24.35 9.87
C PRO A 268 16.35 23.38 9.85
N ALA A 269 15.32 23.66 9.05
CA ALA A 269 14.13 22.80 8.95
C ALA A 269 14.39 21.44 8.28
N LEU A 270 15.53 21.27 7.61
CA LEU A 270 15.91 20.03 6.94
C LEU A 270 17.10 19.35 7.62
N HIS A 271 17.57 19.84 8.77
CA HIS A 271 18.68 19.21 9.47
C HIS A 271 18.25 17.82 9.96
N LEU A 272 19.03 16.77 9.63
CA LEU A 272 18.76 15.43 10.12
C LEU A 272 19.25 15.28 11.54
N GLU A 273 18.32 15.29 12.49
CA GLU A 273 18.60 14.93 13.87
C GLU A 273 18.57 13.41 14.06
N PRO A 274 19.43 12.83 14.92
CA PRO A 274 19.37 11.41 15.24
C PRO A 274 17.99 11.04 15.82
N LEU A 275 17.39 9.97 15.30
CA LEU A 275 16.18 9.42 15.91
C LEU A 275 16.56 8.64 17.18
N PRO A 276 15.95 8.93 18.34
CA PRO A 276 16.15 8.14 19.53
C PRO A 276 15.55 6.75 19.34
N SER A 277 16.07 5.76 20.07
CA SER A 277 15.39 4.47 20.09
C SER A 277 14.05 4.57 20.81
N ILE A 278 12.98 4.12 20.18
CA ILE A 278 11.62 4.23 20.72
C ILE A 278 11.03 2.89 21.20
N ALA A 279 11.75 1.78 21.01
CA ALA A 279 11.37 0.44 21.48
C ALA A 279 10.93 0.40 22.95
N SER A 280 11.55 1.19 23.82
CA SER A 280 11.20 1.25 25.26
C SER A 280 9.84 1.91 25.56
N GLN A 281 9.29 2.66 24.61
CA GLN A 281 8.01 3.36 24.72
C GLN A 281 6.86 2.57 24.07
N ALA A 282 7.17 1.44 23.41
CA ALA A 282 6.22 0.63 22.70
C ALA A 282 5.17 0.00 23.65
N THR A 283 3.90 0.02 23.23
CA THR A 283 2.75 -0.45 24.02
C THR A 283 1.74 -1.20 23.16
N SER A 284 1.34 -2.39 23.61
CA SER A 284 0.34 -3.21 22.91
C SER A 284 -1.09 -2.67 23.05
N SER A 285 -1.31 -1.66 23.91
CA SER A 285 -2.65 -1.09 24.17
C SER A 285 -3.17 -0.17 23.07
N ARG A 286 -2.29 0.24 22.15
CA ARG A 286 -2.53 1.20 21.07
C ARG A 286 -2.57 0.48 19.72
N THR A 287 -3.71 -0.14 19.44
CA THR A 287 -3.94 -0.91 18.21
C THR A 287 -4.44 -0.01 17.08
N LEU A 288 -4.50 -0.54 15.86
CA LEU A 288 -5.12 0.14 14.70
C LEU A 288 -6.55 0.61 15.01
N ASP A 289 -7.29 -0.16 15.81
CA ASP A 289 -8.67 0.13 16.19
C ASP A 289 -8.81 1.29 17.18
N ARG A 290 -7.72 1.76 17.79
CA ARG A 290 -7.71 2.84 18.79
C ARG A 290 -6.92 4.08 18.38
N ALA A 291 -6.35 4.10 17.17
CA ALA A 291 -5.69 5.30 16.63
C ALA A 291 -6.62 6.53 16.73
N SER A 292 -6.06 7.68 17.07
CA SER A 292 -6.86 8.89 17.38
C SER A 292 -7.56 9.42 16.14
N ASP A 293 -8.88 9.32 16.10
CA ASP A 293 -9.65 9.75 14.94
C ASP A 293 -10.60 10.90 15.30
N SER A 294 -10.46 12.01 14.56
CA SER A 294 -11.47 13.06 14.46
C SER A 294 -12.73 12.47 13.81
N ALA A 295 -13.92 12.74 14.36
CA ALA A 295 -15.19 12.22 13.85
C ALA A 295 -15.34 12.47 12.34
N TRP A 296 -15.54 11.39 11.57
CA TRP A 296 -15.83 11.46 10.14
C TRP A 296 -17.33 11.49 9.94
N ASP A 297 -17.87 12.69 9.89
CA ASP A 297 -19.31 12.88 9.81
C ASP A 297 -19.83 12.36 8.47
N ALA A 298 -20.77 11.41 8.56
CA ALA A 298 -21.48 10.88 7.42
C ALA A 298 -22.38 11.96 6.81
N VAL A 299 -22.33 12.10 5.50
CA VAL A 299 -23.23 12.95 4.72
C VAL A 299 -24.13 12.04 3.89
N GLU A 300 -25.41 11.98 4.25
CA GLU A 300 -26.42 11.22 3.52
C GLU A 300 -26.85 12.00 2.26
N HIS A 301 -26.81 11.33 1.11
CA HIS A 301 -27.19 11.92 -0.19
C HIS A 301 -28.55 11.44 -0.69
N SER A 302 -28.92 10.21 -0.35
CA SER A 302 -30.19 9.62 -0.74
C SER A 302 -30.56 8.44 0.15
N GLU A 303 -31.85 8.25 0.39
CA GLU A 303 -32.41 7.06 1.03
C GLU A 303 -32.58 5.88 0.05
N ARG A 304 -32.79 6.15 -1.26
CA ARG A 304 -33.00 5.12 -2.30
C ARG A 304 -32.42 5.53 -3.68
N PRO A 305 -31.35 4.87 -4.15
CA PRO A 305 -30.51 3.94 -3.37
C PRO A 305 -29.94 4.64 -2.14
N HIS A 306 -29.70 3.90 -1.06
CA HIS A 306 -29.07 4.48 0.12
C HIS A 306 -27.60 4.80 -0.20
N VAL A 307 -27.24 6.08 -0.21
CA VAL A 307 -25.90 6.58 -0.57
C VAL A 307 -25.43 7.58 0.48
N THR A 308 -24.26 7.31 1.05
CA THR A 308 -23.61 8.13 2.06
C THR A 308 -22.18 8.45 1.65
N SER A 309 -21.67 9.64 1.99
CA SER A 309 -20.26 9.98 1.79
C SER A 309 -19.58 10.41 3.08
N TYR A 310 -18.26 10.28 3.10
CA TYR A 310 -17.38 10.72 4.18
C TYR A 310 -16.35 11.66 3.57
N PRO A 311 -16.55 12.99 3.67
CA PRO A 311 -15.58 13.98 3.20
C PRO A 311 -14.25 13.85 3.95
N ASP A 312 -13.14 14.14 3.26
CA ASP A 312 -11.79 14.16 3.83
C ASP A 312 -11.44 12.86 4.60
N PHE A 313 -11.90 11.73 4.04
CA PHE A 313 -11.72 10.40 4.59
C PHE A 313 -10.27 9.89 4.48
N LEU A 314 -9.44 10.44 3.60
CA LEU A 314 -7.99 10.18 3.61
C LEU A 314 -7.24 11.46 3.27
N ASP A 315 -6.08 11.67 3.91
CA ASP A 315 -5.17 12.76 3.60
C ASP A 315 -4.32 12.47 2.35
N LEU A 316 -3.68 13.50 1.82
CA LEU A 316 -2.98 13.44 0.54
C LEU A 316 -1.78 12.47 0.57
N GLU A 317 -1.08 12.35 1.71
CA GLU A 317 0.01 11.37 1.90
C GLU A 317 -0.50 9.95 1.76
N THR A 318 -1.61 9.62 2.43
CA THR A 318 -2.22 8.30 2.38
C THR A 318 -2.70 7.99 0.97
N LEU A 319 -3.31 8.95 0.26
CA LEU A 319 -3.74 8.77 -1.13
C LEU A 319 -2.55 8.47 -2.05
N ALA A 320 -1.49 9.28 -1.97
CA ALA A 320 -0.32 9.14 -2.81
C ALA A 320 0.41 7.81 -2.56
N HIS A 321 0.44 7.36 -1.31
CA HIS A 321 1.01 6.08 -0.92
C HIS A 321 0.27 4.89 -1.56
N VAL A 322 -1.08 4.85 -1.48
CA VAL A 322 -1.86 3.78 -2.13
C VAL A 322 -1.61 3.76 -3.64
N MET A 323 -1.52 4.93 -4.27
CA MET A 323 -1.24 5.04 -5.71
C MET A 323 0.17 4.53 -6.07
N GLU A 324 1.16 4.76 -5.21
CA GLU A 324 2.53 4.27 -5.41
C GLU A 324 2.62 2.75 -5.31
N LEU A 325 1.99 2.16 -4.28
CA LEU A 325 1.98 0.70 -4.07
C LEU A 325 1.53 -0.07 -5.32
N VAL A 326 0.51 0.41 -6.01
CA VAL A 326 -0.09 -0.29 -7.16
C VAL A 326 0.42 0.19 -8.51
N TRP A 327 1.31 1.18 -8.56
CA TRP A 327 1.65 1.89 -9.79
C TRP A 327 2.14 0.94 -10.89
N HIS A 328 2.97 -0.04 -10.52
CA HIS A 328 3.53 -1.04 -11.43
C HIS A 328 2.61 -2.25 -11.66
N GLU A 329 1.54 -2.38 -10.90
CA GLU A 329 0.59 -3.49 -10.98
C GLU A 329 -0.64 -3.15 -11.81
N LEU A 330 -0.89 -1.87 -12.05
CA LEU A 330 -1.97 -1.43 -12.92
C LEU A 330 -1.79 -1.98 -14.34
N GLY A 331 -2.82 -2.69 -14.80
CA GLY A 331 -2.89 -3.19 -16.18
C GLY A 331 -4.32 -3.13 -16.70
N PRO A 332 -4.51 -3.21 -18.01
CA PRO A 332 -5.84 -3.16 -18.62
C PRO A 332 -6.70 -4.33 -18.14
N THR A 333 -7.97 -4.05 -17.85
CA THR A 333 -8.94 -5.04 -17.36
C THR A 333 -9.06 -6.25 -18.29
N GLU A 334 -8.92 -6.02 -19.61
CA GLU A 334 -8.96 -7.03 -20.68
C GLU A 334 -7.94 -8.17 -20.51
N GLN A 335 -6.80 -7.90 -19.88
CA GLN A 335 -5.73 -8.87 -19.66
C GLN A 335 -5.88 -9.67 -18.36
N LYS A 336 -6.71 -9.20 -17.41
CA LYS A 336 -6.85 -9.81 -16.07
C LYS A 336 -8.20 -10.49 -15.81
N MET A 337 -9.24 -10.21 -16.59
CA MET A 337 -10.58 -10.81 -16.44
C MET A 337 -11.21 -11.21 -17.78
N ALA A 338 -10.46 -11.92 -18.62
CA ALA A 338 -11.05 -12.63 -19.75
C ALA A 338 -11.71 -13.92 -19.24
N ASP A 339 -13.05 -13.98 -19.29
CA ASP A 339 -13.81 -15.22 -19.15
C ASP A 339 -13.50 -16.14 -20.34
N PRO A 340 -12.96 -17.35 -20.12
CA PRO A 340 -12.62 -18.29 -21.20
C PRO A 340 -13.83 -18.89 -21.94
N LEU A 341 -15.07 -18.63 -21.50
CA LEU A 341 -16.26 -19.33 -22.01
C LEU A 341 -17.39 -18.40 -22.51
N SER A 342 -17.52 -17.15 -22.06
CA SER A 342 -18.67 -16.31 -22.44
C SER A 342 -18.44 -15.30 -23.55
N GLY A 343 -17.20 -14.84 -23.76
CA GLY A 343 -16.87 -13.97 -24.90
C GLY A 343 -17.77 -12.73 -25.09
N GLU A 344 -18.16 -12.01 -24.02
CA GLU A 344 -18.31 -10.53 -23.97
C GLU A 344 -19.01 -10.05 -22.68
N HIS A 345 -18.40 -9.06 -22.01
CA HIS A 345 -18.92 -7.69 -21.81
C HIS A 345 -17.93 -6.93 -20.91
N GLN A 346 -17.16 -6.01 -21.49
CA GLN A 346 -16.36 -5.06 -20.71
C GLN A 346 -17.28 -4.02 -20.07
N ALA A 347 -17.59 -4.17 -18.78
CA ALA A 347 -18.30 -3.14 -18.04
C ALA A 347 -17.36 -1.97 -17.67
N PHE A 348 -16.06 -2.21 -17.56
CA PHE A 348 -15.02 -1.22 -17.25
C PHE A 348 -13.87 -1.31 -18.27
N ASP A 349 -13.49 -0.18 -18.84
CA ASP A 349 -12.48 -0.04 -19.90
C ASP A 349 -11.16 0.59 -19.40
N GLY A 350 -10.94 0.65 -18.08
CA GLY A 350 -9.72 1.19 -17.48
C GLY A 350 -8.72 0.15 -16.97
N GLU A 351 -7.85 0.59 -16.06
CA GLU A 351 -6.77 -0.21 -15.49
C GLU A 351 -7.11 -0.64 -14.05
N VAL A 352 -6.72 -1.87 -13.68
CA VAL A 352 -7.02 -2.46 -12.35
C VAL A 352 -5.78 -3.07 -11.71
N ALA A 353 -5.63 -2.83 -10.42
CA ALA A 353 -4.77 -3.57 -9.51
C ALA A 353 -5.59 -4.02 -8.30
N THR A 354 -5.26 -5.19 -7.74
CA THR A 354 -5.91 -5.69 -6.51
C THR A 354 -4.86 -5.77 -5.43
N LEU A 355 -5.09 -5.08 -4.32
CA LEU A 355 -4.26 -5.13 -3.13
C LEU A 355 -4.53 -6.46 -2.43
N LEU A 356 -3.75 -7.46 -2.79
CA LEU A 356 -3.66 -8.73 -2.07
C LEU A 356 -2.73 -8.61 -0.86
N PHE A 357 -2.71 -9.62 -0.01
CA PHE A 357 -1.94 -9.69 1.24
C PHE A 357 -0.47 -9.20 1.17
N PRO A 358 0.34 -9.49 0.13
CA PRO A 358 1.71 -8.97 0.06
C PRO A 358 1.80 -7.44 -0.18
N HIS A 359 0.69 -6.76 -0.41
CA HIS A 359 0.64 -5.30 -0.67
C HIS A 359 0.09 -4.50 0.50
N ALA A 360 -0.38 -5.14 1.57
CA ALA A 360 -0.99 -4.44 2.68
C ALA A 360 0.05 -4.15 3.75
N ASP A 361 0.68 -2.97 3.65
CA ASP A 361 1.49 -2.44 4.73
C ASP A 361 0.60 -1.80 5.82
N VAL A 362 1.24 -1.22 6.84
CA VAL A 362 0.55 -0.51 7.94
C VAL A 362 -0.52 0.48 7.46
N VAL A 363 -0.31 1.15 6.31
CA VAL A 363 -1.23 2.18 5.81
C VAL A 363 -2.50 1.55 5.25
N ILE A 364 -2.39 0.49 4.43
CA ILE A 364 -3.55 -0.24 3.91
C ILE A 364 -4.37 -0.84 5.05
N HIS A 365 -3.71 -1.31 6.10
CA HIS A 365 -4.38 -1.84 7.28
C HIS A 365 -5.09 -0.77 8.10
N TRP A 366 -4.49 0.41 8.22
CA TRP A 366 -5.16 1.54 8.82
C TRP A 366 -6.39 1.99 8.00
N ILE A 367 -6.30 2.06 6.67
CA ILE A 367 -7.46 2.33 5.79
C ILE A 367 -8.55 1.28 6.01
N THR A 368 -8.17 0.01 6.13
CA THR A 368 -9.11 -1.10 6.39
C THR A 368 -9.81 -0.93 7.73
N ALA A 369 -9.06 -0.71 8.82
CA ALA A 369 -9.62 -0.50 10.15
C ALA A 369 -10.57 0.71 10.18
N ARG A 370 -10.14 1.81 9.54
CA ARG A 370 -10.94 3.02 9.38
C ARG A 370 -12.25 2.78 8.62
N ALA A 371 -12.20 2.08 7.49
CA ALA A 371 -13.40 1.70 6.71
C ALA A 371 -14.36 0.83 7.52
N THR A 372 -13.84 -0.19 8.22
CA THR A 372 -14.67 -1.09 9.03
C THR A 372 -15.39 -0.38 10.17
N ARG A 373 -14.75 0.65 10.76
CA ARG A 373 -15.34 1.45 11.83
C ARG A 373 -16.50 2.31 11.33
N VAL A 374 -16.31 3.06 10.23
CA VAL A 374 -17.38 3.94 9.72
C VAL A 374 -18.56 3.17 9.16
N LEU A 375 -18.31 1.98 8.60
CA LEU A 375 -19.36 1.11 8.09
C LEU A 375 -19.98 0.21 9.17
N ALA A 376 -19.39 0.17 10.37
CA ALA A 376 -19.78 -0.72 11.46
C ALA A 376 -19.86 -2.20 11.06
N VAL A 377 -18.86 -2.68 10.30
CA VAL A 377 -18.78 -4.08 9.82
C VAL A 377 -17.49 -4.76 10.26
N PRO A 378 -17.48 -6.10 10.43
CA PRO A 378 -16.25 -6.82 10.75
C PRO A 378 -15.24 -6.77 9.59
N ARG A 379 -13.95 -6.64 9.88
CA ARG A 379 -12.88 -6.67 8.86
C ARG A 379 -12.96 -7.89 7.93
N ALA A 380 -13.33 -9.05 8.46
CA ALA A 380 -13.40 -10.30 7.71
C ALA A 380 -14.49 -10.31 6.61
N THR A 381 -15.40 -9.33 6.59
CA THR A 381 -16.44 -9.20 5.55
C THR A 381 -16.02 -8.31 4.38
N LEU A 382 -14.87 -7.65 4.43
CA LEU A 382 -14.39 -6.82 3.31
C LEU A 382 -13.69 -7.70 2.28
N GLU A 383 -14.10 -7.58 1.00
CA GLU A 383 -13.28 -8.05 -0.11
C GLU A 383 -11.93 -7.31 -0.12
N PRO A 384 -10.85 -7.94 -0.62
CA PRO A 384 -9.59 -7.24 -0.87
C PRO A 384 -9.83 -5.96 -1.67
N PHE A 385 -9.11 -4.90 -1.33
CA PHE A 385 -9.24 -3.65 -2.04
C PHE A 385 -8.74 -3.78 -3.48
N SER A 386 -9.42 -3.10 -4.40
CA SER A 386 -8.96 -2.91 -5.78
C SER A 386 -8.78 -1.44 -6.09
N VAL A 387 -7.70 -1.09 -6.78
CA VAL A 387 -7.50 0.24 -7.33
C VAL A 387 -7.93 0.25 -8.79
N LEU A 388 -8.80 1.19 -9.14
CA LEU A 388 -9.29 1.43 -10.49
C LEU A 388 -8.74 2.76 -10.99
N ARG A 389 -8.11 2.77 -12.18
CA ARG A 389 -7.63 3.97 -12.85
C ARG A 389 -8.36 4.21 -14.17
N TYR A 390 -8.86 5.43 -14.32
CA TYR A 390 -9.56 5.92 -15.51
C TYR A 390 -8.74 7.04 -16.16
N ARG A 391 -8.61 6.97 -17.49
CA ARG A 391 -8.06 8.04 -18.33
C ARG A 391 -9.19 8.71 -19.11
N VAL A 392 -8.89 9.82 -19.78
CA VAL A 392 -9.84 10.52 -20.67
C VAL A 392 -10.51 9.53 -21.62
N GLY A 393 -11.85 9.56 -21.67
CA GLY A 393 -12.68 8.65 -22.46
C GLY A 393 -13.09 7.36 -21.75
N HIS A 394 -12.33 6.88 -20.76
CA HIS A 394 -12.72 5.71 -19.98
C HIS A 394 -13.99 5.98 -19.17
N ARG A 395 -14.78 4.94 -18.95
CA ARG A 395 -16.00 4.97 -18.16
C ARG A 395 -16.25 3.64 -17.45
N TYR A 396 -17.20 3.65 -16.53
CA TYR A 396 -17.80 2.40 -16.07
C TYR A 396 -19.21 2.35 -16.64
N ALA A 397 -19.47 1.41 -17.55
CA ALA A 397 -20.79 1.18 -18.09
C ALA A 397 -21.82 0.92 -16.99
N GLU A 398 -23.10 1.16 -17.31
CA GLU A 398 -24.22 0.90 -16.42
C GLU A 398 -24.16 -0.51 -15.82
N HIS A 399 -24.17 -0.60 -14.49
CA HIS A 399 -24.07 -1.87 -13.77
C HIS A 399 -24.70 -1.80 -12.37
N VAL A 400 -24.66 -2.95 -11.69
CA VAL A 400 -24.99 -3.15 -10.29
C VAL A 400 -23.85 -3.93 -9.64
N ASP A 401 -23.68 -3.76 -8.33
CA ASP A 401 -22.54 -4.37 -7.61
C ASP A 401 -22.88 -5.66 -6.87
N TYR A 402 -24.15 -6.05 -6.80
CA TYR A 402 -24.56 -7.33 -6.22
C TYR A 402 -24.27 -8.51 -7.17
N LEU A 403 -24.10 -9.69 -6.59
CA LEU A 403 -23.86 -10.95 -7.29
C LEU A 403 -25.17 -11.60 -7.74
N ASP A 404 -25.16 -12.16 -8.95
CA ASP A 404 -26.19 -13.08 -9.42
C ASP A 404 -25.96 -14.51 -8.90
N ALA A 405 -26.93 -15.39 -9.15
CA ALA A 405 -26.89 -16.77 -8.69
C ALA A 405 -25.70 -17.57 -9.26
N ALA A 406 -25.28 -17.29 -10.49
CA ALA A 406 -24.18 -18.02 -11.12
C ALA A 406 -22.84 -17.69 -10.45
N ARG A 407 -22.60 -16.40 -10.18
CA ARG A 407 -21.40 -15.94 -9.45
C ARG A 407 -21.35 -16.43 -8.02
N LEU A 408 -22.48 -16.45 -7.32
CA LEU A 408 -22.57 -17.01 -5.97
C LEU A 408 -22.21 -18.51 -5.96
N GLU A 409 -22.69 -19.27 -6.94
CA GLU A 409 -22.36 -20.69 -7.07
C GLU A 409 -20.87 -20.91 -7.38
N GLU A 410 -20.31 -20.12 -8.30
CA GLU A 410 -18.88 -20.16 -8.63
C GLU A 410 -17.99 -19.90 -7.41
N TYR A 411 -18.26 -18.81 -6.69
CA TYR A 411 -17.52 -18.43 -5.48
C TYR A 411 -17.65 -19.53 -4.40
N GLY A 412 -18.84 -20.10 -4.23
CA GLY A 412 -19.05 -21.23 -3.33
C GLY A 412 -18.20 -22.46 -3.66
N ARG A 413 -17.99 -22.77 -4.95
CA ARG A 413 -17.09 -23.87 -5.37
C ARG A 413 -15.61 -23.57 -5.07
N MET A 414 -15.23 -22.29 -5.03
CA MET A 414 -13.89 -21.83 -4.66
C MET A 414 -13.69 -21.71 -3.15
N GLY A 415 -14.71 -22.02 -2.35
CA GLY A 415 -14.65 -21.96 -0.90
C GLY A 415 -14.90 -20.58 -0.29
N ASP A 416 -15.30 -19.59 -1.09
CA ASP A 416 -15.80 -18.29 -0.59
C ASP A 416 -17.12 -18.51 0.15
N ARG A 417 -17.19 -17.98 1.37
CA ARG A 417 -18.38 -18.09 2.26
C ARG A 417 -19.09 -16.77 2.50
N GLY A 418 -18.70 -15.72 1.80
CA GLY A 418 -19.12 -14.34 2.07
C GLY A 418 -20.56 -14.01 1.66
N GLY A 419 -21.23 -14.86 0.88
CA GLY A 419 -22.61 -14.61 0.47
C GLY A 419 -22.77 -13.40 -0.46
N GLN A 420 -23.83 -12.62 -0.30
CA GLN A 420 -24.09 -11.45 -1.15
C GLN A 420 -23.15 -10.27 -0.81
N ARG A 421 -22.87 -9.40 -1.79
CA ARG A 421 -22.31 -8.05 -1.56
C ARG A 421 -23.41 -7.13 -1.05
N LYS A 422 -23.40 -6.83 0.24
CA LYS A 422 -24.38 -5.98 0.92
C LYS A 422 -24.24 -4.50 0.57
N SER A 423 -22.99 -4.03 0.43
CA SER A 423 -22.66 -2.63 0.18
C SER A 423 -21.36 -2.51 -0.62
N THR A 424 -21.16 -1.39 -1.30
CA THR A 424 -19.89 -1.03 -1.96
C THR A 424 -19.31 0.19 -1.27
N PHE A 425 -17.99 0.19 -1.09
CA PHE A 425 -17.25 1.33 -0.55
C PHE A 425 -16.15 1.76 -1.51
N LEU A 426 -16.15 3.05 -1.85
CA LEU A 426 -15.26 3.67 -2.81
C LEU A 426 -14.54 4.83 -2.14
N ILE A 427 -13.25 5.01 -2.40
CA ILE A 427 -12.47 6.16 -1.96
C ILE A 427 -11.78 6.77 -3.17
N TYR A 428 -11.95 8.07 -3.38
CA TYR A 428 -11.31 8.80 -4.46
C TYR A 428 -9.85 9.07 -4.11
N LEU A 429 -8.95 8.26 -4.65
CA LEU A 429 -7.50 8.50 -4.55
C LEU A 429 -7.10 9.73 -5.38
N ARG A 430 -7.76 9.92 -6.52
CA ARG A 430 -7.64 11.11 -7.35
C ARG A 430 -8.96 11.42 -8.05
N ALA A 431 -9.43 12.65 -7.94
CA ALA A 431 -10.55 13.16 -8.70
C ALA A 431 -10.08 13.66 -10.08
N PRO A 432 -10.88 13.43 -11.14
CA PRO A 432 -10.61 14.03 -12.44
C PRO A 432 -10.87 15.54 -12.40
N GLU A 433 -10.27 16.27 -13.34
CA GLU A 433 -10.52 17.70 -13.51
C GLU A 433 -11.95 17.96 -14.01
N ARG A 434 -12.47 17.07 -14.86
CA ARG A 434 -13.84 17.13 -15.39
C ARG A 434 -14.37 15.75 -15.80
N GLY A 435 -15.67 15.53 -15.60
CA GLY A 435 -16.33 14.23 -15.85
C GLY A 435 -16.10 13.23 -14.72
N GLY A 436 -16.39 11.95 -14.95
CA GLY A 436 -16.09 10.89 -13.97
C GLY A 436 -16.97 10.81 -12.73
N GLU A 437 -18.14 11.44 -12.75
CA GLU A 437 -19.11 11.35 -11.64
C GLU A 437 -19.67 9.94 -11.54
N THR A 438 -20.00 9.50 -10.32
CA THR A 438 -20.83 8.31 -10.13
C THR A 438 -22.29 8.74 -10.26
N HIS A 439 -22.98 8.24 -11.29
CA HIS A 439 -24.35 8.62 -11.62
C HIS A 439 -25.31 7.47 -11.34
N TYR A 440 -26.23 7.67 -10.39
CA TYR A 440 -27.28 6.72 -10.03
C TYR A 440 -28.53 6.98 -10.86
N LEU A 441 -28.91 6.01 -11.69
CA LEU A 441 -29.92 6.21 -12.73
C LEU A 441 -31.35 6.29 -12.18
N ALA A 442 -31.61 5.67 -11.02
CA ALA A 442 -32.95 5.57 -10.47
C ALA A 442 -33.52 6.93 -9.99
N ASN A 443 -32.65 7.78 -9.44
CA ASN A 443 -33.02 9.07 -8.87
C ASN A 443 -32.26 10.26 -9.50
N GLY A 444 -31.31 10.01 -10.40
CA GLY A 444 -30.49 11.04 -11.04
C GLY A 444 -29.42 11.65 -10.13
N LEU A 445 -29.13 11.03 -8.98
CA LEU A 445 -28.06 11.47 -8.08
C LEU A 445 -26.70 11.34 -8.79
N ARG A 446 -25.88 12.39 -8.70
CA ARG A 446 -24.53 12.43 -9.26
C ARG A 446 -23.54 12.83 -8.16
N ILE A 447 -22.58 11.96 -7.89
CA ILE A 447 -21.50 12.22 -6.94
C ILE A 447 -20.24 12.58 -7.73
N ALA A 448 -19.87 13.86 -7.66
CA ALA A 448 -18.58 14.33 -8.15
C ALA A 448 -17.48 13.93 -7.15
N GLY A 449 -16.37 13.41 -7.65
CA GLY A 449 -15.23 13.03 -6.83
C GLY A 449 -14.47 14.22 -6.26
N LYS A 450 -13.84 14.02 -5.11
CA LYS A 450 -12.78 14.88 -4.56
C LYS A 450 -11.68 13.96 -4.00
N ASN A 451 -10.41 14.34 -4.10
CA ASN A 451 -9.33 13.60 -3.43
C ASN A 451 -9.69 13.39 -1.95
N GLY A 452 -9.62 12.14 -1.48
CA GLY A 452 -9.90 11.77 -0.10
C GLY A 452 -11.39 11.57 0.21
N LEU A 453 -12.32 11.82 -0.72
CA LEU A 453 -13.73 11.54 -0.52
C LEU A 453 -13.98 10.03 -0.51
N ALA A 454 -14.65 9.51 0.52
CA ALA A 454 -15.20 8.16 0.50
C ALA A 454 -16.71 8.17 0.27
N VAL A 455 -17.22 7.15 -0.40
CA VAL A 455 -18.64 6.95 -0.73
C VAL A 455 -19.03 5.51 -0.46
N ALA A 456 -20.12 5.32 0.25
CA ALA A 456 -20.76 4.03 0.49
C ALA A 456 -22.15 4.01 -0.15
N HIS A 457 -22.51 2.89 -0.78
CA HIS A 457 -23.91 2.60 -1.10
C HIS A 457 -24.30 1.19 -0.69
N ASP A 458 -25.57 1.00 -0.37
CA ASP A 458 -26.11 -0.32 -0.06
C ASP A 458 -26.63 -0.99 -1.33
N ASN A 459 -26.04 -2.14 -1.67
CA ASN A 459 -26.38 -2.94 -2.85
C ASN A 459 -27.65 -3.78 -2.65
N THR A 460 -28.11 -3.90 -1.42
CA THR A 460 -29.24 -4.74 -1.03
C THR A 460 -30.17 -3.98 -0.11
N LEU A 461 -31.45 -4.34 -0.17
CA LEU A 461 -32.47 -3.87 0.75
C LEU A 461 -32.23 -4.46 2.16
N PRO A 462 -32.87 -3.90 3.21
CA PRO A 462 -32.75 -4.43 4.57
C PRO A 462 -33.14 -5.91 4.73
N ASN A 463 -33.99 -6.42 3.84
CA ASN A 463 -34.38 -7.84 3.81
C ASN A 463 -33.36 -8.76 3.10
N GLY A 464 -32.24 -8.23 2.60
CA GLY A 464 -31.20 -8.98 1.90
C GLY A 464 -31.35 -9.05 0.39
N GLU A 465 -32.51 -8.68 -0.15
CA GLU A 465 -32.75 -8.73 -1.60
C GLU A 465 -31.93 -7.66 -2.35
N PRO A 466 -31.40 -7.96 -3.55
CA PRO A 466 -30.74 -6.97 -4.40
C PRO A 466 -31.57 -5.70 -4.64
N ASP A 467 -30.99 -4.53 -4.41
CA ASP A 467 -31.65 -3.25 -4.66
C ASP A 467 -31.33 -2.77 -6.09
N ARG A 468 -32.29 -2.91 -7.01
CA ARG A 468 -32.14 -2.46 -8.40
C ARG A 468 -32.03 -0.94 -8.57
N SER A 469 -32.38 -0.15 -7.55
CA SER A 469 -32.25 1.31 -7.60
C SER A 469 -30.79 1.77 -7.56
N THR A 470 -29.88 0.90 -7.11
CA THR A 470 -28.41 1.12 -7.06
C THR A 470 -27.74 1.09 -8.42
N ARG A 471 -28.50 0.84 -9.49
CA ARG A 471 -28.00 0.82 -10.85
C ARG A 471 -27.33 2.16 -11.19
N HIS A 472 -26.05 2.10 -11.51
CA HIS A 472 -25.22 3.29 -11.66
C HIS A 472 -24.18 3.12 -12.76
N GLU A 473 -23.60 4.24 -13.16
CA GLU A 473 -22.49 4.32 -14.11
C GLU A 473 -21.41 5.28 -13.59
N GLY A 474 -20.19 5.09 -14.07
CA GLY A 474 -19.14 6.11 -13.96
C GLY A 474 -19.14 6.91 -15.26
N THR A 475 -19.55 8.18 -15.22
CA THR A 475 -19.59 9.02 -16.43
C THR A 475 -18.20 9.14 -17.06
N PRO A 476 -18.08 9.35 -18.39
CA PRO A 476 -16.79 9.42 -19.04
C PRO A 476 -15.87 10.48 -18.42
N ILE A 477 -14.57 10.18 -18.35
CA ILE A 477 -13.57 11.19 -17.99
C ILE A 477 -13.39 12.16 -19.15
N GLU A 478 -13.61 13.45 -18.91
CA GLU A 478 -13.48 14.49 -19.93
C GLU A 478 -12.11 15.20 -19.87
N ALA A 479 -11.52 15.32 -18.68
CA ALA A 479 -10.21 15.90 -18.45
C ALA A 479 -9.55 15.33 -17.18
N GLY A 480 -8.22 15.19 -17.20
CA GLY A 480 -7.45 14.62 -16.11
C GLY A 480 -7.55 13.09 -16.00
N GLU A 481 -7.34 12.57 -14.79
CA GLU A 481 -7.43 11.14 -14.47
C GLU A 481 -8.23 10.93 -13.20
N LYS A 482 -8.96 9.82 -13.12
CA LYS A 482 -9.67 9.40 -11.90
C LYS A 482 -9.06 8.12 -11.36
N TRP A 483 -8.83 8.08 -10.05
CA TRP A 483 -8.35 6.91 -9.34
C TRP A 483 -9.29 6.61 -8.17
N LEU A 484 -9.73 5.35 -8.06
CA LEU A 484 -10.59 4.87 -6.99
C LEU A 484 -9.95 3.70 -6.27
N LEU A 485 -10.01 3.69 -4.95
CA LEU A 485 -9.85 2.50 -4.12
C LEU A 485 -11.24 1.94 -3.81
N ARG A 486 -11.50 0.67 -4.13
CA ARG A 486 -12.81 0.02 -4.03
C ARG A 486 -12.73 -1.23 -3.18
N THR A 487 -13.72 -1.45 -2.33
CA THR A 487 -14.01 -2.76 -1.73
C THR A 487 -15.53 -3.01 -1.74
N ALA A 488 -15.92 -4.28 -1.69
CA ALA A 488 -17.30 -4.68 -1.45
C ALA A 488 -17.41 -5.34 -0.06
N ILE A 489 -18.51 -5.05 0.62
CA ILE A 489 -18.83 -5.59 1.94
C ILE A 489 -19.74 -6.79 1.73
N ARG A 490 -19.32 -7.93 2.27
CA ARG A 490 -19.99 -9.22 2.19
C ARG A 490 -20.96 -9.43 3.33
N GLU A 491 -21.98 -10.24 3.10
CA GLU A 491 -22.96 -10.63 4.11
C GLU A 491 -22.34 -11.43 5.26
N HIS A 492 -21.33 -12.24 4.94
CA HIS A 492 -20.63 -13.08 5.89
C HIS A 492 -19.11 -12.89 5.76
N PRO A 493 -18.33 -13.27 6.79
CA PRO A 493 -16.89 -13.35 6.67
C PRO A 493 -16.48 -14.19 5.46
N LEU A 494 -15.58 -13.65 4.63
CA LEU A 494 -15.03 -14.34 3.45
C LEU A 494 -14.26 -15.58 3.85
N TYR A 495 -13.58 -15.50 4.99
CA TYR A 495 -12.75 -16.54 5.56
C TYR A 495 -13.44 -17.05 6.83
N GLY A 496 -13.37 -18.37 7.08
CA GLY A 496 -13.80 -18.92 8.36
C GLY A 496 -13.07 -18.20 9.48
N ALA A 497 -13.76 -17.94 10.60
CA ALA A 497 -13.09 -17.35 11.76
C ALA A 497 -11.82 -18.16 12.06
N LEU A 498 -10.67 -17.47 12.12
CA LEU A 498 -9.49 -17.99 12.82
C LEU A 498 -9.88 -18.04 14.30
N THR A 499 -10.76 -18.96 14.66
CA THR A 499 -11.18 -19.14 16.04
C THR A 499 -9.97 -19.55 16.84
N ALA A 500 -9.76 -18.88 17.97
CA ALA A 500 -8.78 -19.25 18.99
C ALA A 500 -9.01 -20.65 19.60
N ASP A 501 -10.07 -21.36 19.16
CA ASP A 501 -10.56 -22.64 19.69
C ASP A 501 -10.09 -23.87 18.90
N SER A 502 -9.02 -23.78 18.11
CA SER A 502 -8.32 -24.96 17.56
C SER A 502 -7.11 -25.41 18.40
N ARG A 503 -7.17 -25.24 19.73
CA ARG A 503 -6.22 -25.84 20.68
C ARG A 503 -6.87 -26.93 21.52
#